data_AF-A0A7C6TWT2-F1
#
_entry.id   AF-A0A7C6TWT2-F1
#
_cell.length_a   1.000
_cell.length_b   1.000
_cell.length_c   1.000
_cell.angle_alpha   90.00
_cell.angle_beta   90.00
_cell.angle_gamma   90.00
#
_symmetry.space_group_name_H-M   'P 1'
#
loop_
_entity.id
_entity.type
_entity.pdbx_description
1 polymer ?
#
loop_
_entity_poly.entity_id
_entity_poly.type
_entity_poly.pdbx_seq_one_letter_code
_entity_poly.pdbx_strand_id
1 'polypeptide(L)'
;EHPELSGKDLFRAIIRSINYSDHRMGIMAYYNLLSLEEDPVIIEKLQAGIREWWRSASLTRDVQWHFMYPLLAGEPVEKDAYGDDVIETAAWILKRHPLDTRQYVTDNRSRPDVDELYRWTVNKKTGEFEPLPVDERGDIFFGQFNIVHGSNPPTLANPCNFTMPYWLARYHGLLSDDGTDTPAFKGVPDLTV
;
A
#
# COMPACT_ATOMS: atom_id res chain seq x y z
N GLU A 1 25.39 -17.17 -16.72
CA GLU A 1 25.92 -15.85 -16.35
C GLU A 1 24.76 -14.87 -16.39
N HIS A 2 24.25 -14.45 -15.24
CA HIS A 2 23.23 -13.41 -15.21
C HIS A 2 23.93 -12.07 -15.45
N PRO A 3 23.60 -11.31 -16.51
CA PRO A 3 24.12 -9.95 -16.63
C PRO A 3 23.72 -9.20 -15.36
N GLU A 4 24.67 -8.54 -14.71
CA GLU A 4 24.40 -7.72 -13.54
C GLU A 4 23.34 -6.69 -13.91
N LEU A 5 22.12 -6.88 -13.39
CA LEU A 5 21.03 -5.94 -13.59
C LEU A 5 21.44 -4.61 -12.96
N SER A 6 21.18 -3.50 -13.65
CA SER A 6 21.33 -2.18 -13.03
C SER A 6 20.50 -2.12 -11.73
N GLY A 7 20.90 -1.30 -10.76
CA GLY A 7 20.15 -1.19 -9.50
C GLY A 7 18.65 -0.89 -9.71
N LYS A 8 18.32 -0.14 -10.77
CA LYS A 8 16.94 0.14 -11.17
C LYS A 8 16.22 -1.09 -11.72
N ASP A 9 16.88 -1.87 -12.57
CA ASP A 9 16.28 -3.07 -13.15
C ASP A 9 16.15 -4.19 -12.12
N LEU A 10 17.11 -4.31 -11.21
CA LEU A 10 17.02 -5.21 -10.05
C LEU A 10 15.86 -4.83 -9.15
N PHE A 11 15.74 -3.54 -8.80
CA PHE A 11 14.61 -3.07 -8.00
C PHE A 11 13.27 -3.36 -8.70
N ARG A 12 13.18 -3.12 -10.00
CA ARG A 12 11.97 -3.46 -10.78
C ARG A 12 11.67 -4.96 -10.77
N ALA A 13 12.70 -5.80 -10.87
CA ALA A 13 12.55 -7.25 -10.78
C ALA A 13 12.05 -7.67 -9.38
N ILE A 14 12.55 -7.05 -8.31
CA ILE A 14 12.08 -7.27 -6.94
C ILE A 14 10.62 -6.88 -6.79
N ILE A 15 10.23 -5.66 -7.19
CA ILE A 15 8.84 -5.20 -7.09
C ILE A 15 7.88 -6.17 -7.78
N ARG A 16 8.28 -6.71 -8.93
CA ARG A 16 7.49 -7.69 -9.68
C ARG A 16 7.44 -9.09 -9.07
N SER A 17 8.41 -9.46 -8.25
CA SER A 17 8.48 -10.79 -7.62
C SER A 17 7.91 -10.84 -6.21
N ILE A 18 7.62 -9.68 -5.60
CA ILE A 18 6.99 -9.59 -4.29
C ILE A 18 5.61 -10.24 -4.33
N ASN A 19 5.35 -11.10 -3.35
CA ASN A 19 4.00 -11.53 -3.02
C ASN A 19 3.33 -10.46 -2.14
N TYR A 20 2.37 -9.71 -2.70
CA TYR A 20 1.69 -8.64 -1.98
C TYR A 20 0.76 -9.13 -0.86
N SER A 21 0.39 -10.41 -0.83
CA SER A 21 -0.27 -11.04 0.31
C SER A 21 0.65 -11.06 1.52
N ASP A 22 1.85 -11.61 1.32
CA ASP A 22 2.84 -11.75 2.38
C ASP A 22 3.35 -10.37 2.82
N HIS A 23 3.44 -9.44 1.87
CA HIS A 23 3.73 -8.04 2.11
C HIS A 23 2.73 -7.41 3.10
N ARG A 24 1.41 -7.61 2.92
CA ARG A 24 0.40 -7.12 3.86
C ARG A 24 0.40 -7.87 5.20
N MET A 25 0.61 -9.18 5.19
CA MET A 25 0.74 -9.93 6.43
C MET A 25 1.97 -9.51 7.24
N GLY A 26 3.04 -9.11 6.54
CA GLY A 26 4.26 -8.59 7.13
C GLY A 26 4.02 -7.40 8.05
N ILE A 27 3.36 -6.35 7.56
CA ILE A 27 3.10 -5.17 8.40
C ILE A 27 2.16 -5.48 9.57
N MET A 28 1.26 -6.45 9.42
CA MET A 28 0.44 -6.92 10.54
C MET A 28 1.29 -7.58 11.63
N ALA A 29 2.29 -8.37 11.25
CA ALA A 29 3.24 -8.93 12.21
C ALA A 29 4.04 -7.83 12.91
N TYR A 30 4.56 -6.85 12.16
CA TYR A 30 5.28 -5.71 12.73
C TYR A 30 4.43 -4.90 13.71
N TYR A 31 3.15 -4.68 13.40
CA TYR A 31 2.24 -3.98 14.29
C TYR A 31 2.12 -4.67 15.64
N ASN A 32 1.91 -5.99 15.65
CA ASN A 32 1.82 -6.74 16.90
C ASN A 32 3.16 -6.75 17.66
N LEU A 33 4.27 -6.95 16.96
CA LEU A 33 5.60 -6.95 17.59
C LEU A 33 5.93 -5.60 18.22
N LEU A 34 5.76 -4.50 17.48
CA LEU A 34 6.07 -3.16 17.96
C LEU A 34 5.07 -2.62 18.99
N SER A 35 3.84 -3.16 19.05
CA SER A 35 2.86 -2.79 20.09
C SER A 35 3.08 -3.53 21.41
N LEU A 36 3.82 -4.65 21.41
CA LEU A 36 4.02 -5.52 22.57
C LEU A 36 5.46 -5.54 23.07
N GLU A 37 6.42 -5.17 22.23
CA GLU A 37 7.83 -5.13 22.59
C GLU A 37 8.14 -3.94 23.50
N GLU A 38 8.98 -4.17 24.50
CA GLU A 38 9.41 -3.15 25.47
C GLU A 38 10.92 -2.89 25.38
N ASP A 39 11.71 -3.81 24.82
CA ASP A 39 13.16 -3.64 24.68
C ASP A 39 13.47 -2.62 23.56
N PRO A 40 14.04 -1.45 23.90
CA PRO A 40 14.33 -0.40 22.92
C PRO A 40 15.31 -0.85 21.83
N VAL A 41 16.21 -1.81 22.11
CA VAL A 41 17.15 -2.34 21.12
C VAL A 41 16.44 -3.21 20.09
N ILE A 42 15.41 -3.95 20.49
CA ILE A 42 14.60 -4.76 19.58
C ILE A 42 13.68 -3.86 18.77
N ILE A 43 13.04 -2.88 19.41
CA ILE A 43 12.21 -1.87 18.74
C ILE A 43 13.00 -1.19 17.62
N GLU A 44 14.21 -0.68 17.90
CA GLU A 44 15.04 -0.01 16.89
C GLU A 44 15.33 -0.92 15.68
N LYS A 45 15.64 -2.20 15.92
CA LYS A 45 15.90 -3.18 14.84
C LYS A 45 14.65 -3.48 14.01
N LEU A 46 13.50 -3.63 14.66
CA LEU A 46 12.22 -3.83 13.97
C LEU A 46 11.86 -2.58 13.14
N GLN A 47 12.03 -1.39 13.70
CA GLN A 47 11.82 -0.14 12.99
C GLN A 47 12.78 0.01 11.80
N ALA A 48 14.04 -0.37 11.94
CA ALA A 48 14.97 -0.40 10.80
C ALA A 48 14.51 -1.38 9.70
N GLY A 49 14.02 -2.56 10.08
CA GLY A 49 13.49 -3.55 9.14
C GLY A 49 12.25 -3.04 8.38
N ILE A 50 11.28 -2.45 9.07
CA ILE A 50 10.07 -1.94 8.44
C ILE A 50 10.34 -0.72 7.54
N ARG A 51 11.33 0.13 7.89
CA ARG A 51 11.77 1.25 7.02
C ARG A 51 12.34 0.76 5.70
N GLU A 52 13.12 -0.33 5.68
CA GLU A 52 13.57 -0.90 4.42
C GLU A 52 12.41 -1.48 3.61
N TRP A 53 11.43 -2.10 4.27
CA TRP A 53 10.24 -2.63 3.59
C TRP A 53 9.36 -1.52 2.99
N TRP A 54 9.31 -0.36 3.64
CA TRP A 54 8.56 0.80 3.17
C TRP A 54 8.98 1.25 1.76
N ARG A 55 10.23 1.03 1.36
CA ARG A 55 10.74 1.41 0.04
C ARG A 55 9.98 0.73 -1.09
N SER A 56 9.54 -0.51 -0.90
CA SER A 56 8.62 -1.17 -1.84
C SER A 56 7.15 -0.93 -1.52
N ALA A 57 6.79 -0.85 -0.23
CA ALA A 57 5.41 -0.65 0.20
C ALA A 57 4.79 0.66 -0.29
N SER A 58 5.55 1.74 -0.19
CA SER A 58 5.13 3.10 -0.56
C SER A 58 4.74 3.21 -2.05
N LEU A 59 5.31 2.39 -2.92
CA LEU A 59 4.94 2.32 -4.34
C LEU A 59 3.54 1.73 -4.57
N THR A 60 3.11 0.84 -3.68
CA THR A 60 1.88 0.06 -3.89
C THR A 60 0.61 0.87 -3.70
N ARG A 61 0.71 2.00 -2.99
CA ARG A 61 -0.46 2.72 -2.45
C ARG A 61 -1.42 1.74 -1.79
N ASP A 62 -0.89 0.85 -0.96
CA ASP A 62 -1.72 -0.07 -0.19
C ASP A 62 -2.22 0.62 1.08
N VAL A 63 -3.54 0.62 1.27
CA VAL A 63 -4.22 1.32 2.36
C VAL A 63 -3.76 0.84 3.74
N GLN A 64 -3.52 -0.46 3.90
CA GLN A 64 -3.07 -1.02 5.17
C GLN A 64 -1.65 -0.52 5.48
N TRP A 65 -0.75 -0.56 4.50
CA TRP A 65 0.59 -0.03 4.65
C TRP A 65 0.61 1.47 4.94
N HIS A 66 -0.21 2.27 4.25
CA HIS A 66 -0.21 3.72 4.40
C HIS A 66 -0.75 4.19 5.76
N PHE A 67 -1.69 3.46 6.37
CA PHE A 67 -2.10 3.77 7.74
C PHE A 67 -1.16 3.20 8.80
N MET A 68 -0.67 1.97 8.61
CA MET A 68 0.12 1.28 9.65
C MET A 68 1.56 1.76 9.72
N TYR A 69 2.21 2.02 8.59
CA TYR A 69 3.63 2.35 8.59
C TYR A 69 3.97 3.64 9.37
N PRO A 70 3.23 4.76 9.23
CA PRO A 70 3.50 5.97 10.01
C PRO A 70 3.40 5.77 11.53
N LEU A 71 2.62 4.79 11.98
CA LEU A 71 2.49 4.43 13.41
C LEU A 71 3.71 3.64 13.91
N LEU A 72 4.41 2.94 13.01
CA LEU A 72 5.42 1.94 13.33
C LEU A 72 6.85 2.41 13.03
N ALA A 73 7.04 3.38 12.14
CA ALA A 73 8.35 3.76 11.63
C ALA A 73 9.33 4.30 12.70
N GLY A 74 8.79 4.81 13.81
CA GLY A 74 9.57 5.49 14.86
C GLY A 74 10.01 6.90 14.48
N GLU A 75 9.58 7.39 13.31
CA GLU A 75 9.88 8.72 12.78
C GLU A 75 8.65 9.25 12.02
N PRO A 76 8.53 10.59 11.84
CA PRO A 76 7.46 11.17 11.03
C PRO A 76 7.53 10.69 9.58
N VAL A 77 6.40 10.23 9.05
CA VAL A 77 6.26 9.81 7.65
C VAL A 77 5.11 10.59 7.05
N GLU A 78 5.45 11.59 6.23
CA GLU A 78 4.45 12.45 5.59
C GLU A 78 4.17 12.02 4.15
N LYS A 79 5.20 11.57 3.40
CA LYS A 79 5.12 11.36 1.95
C LYS A 79 5.36 9.93 1.50
N ASP A 80 4.62 9.50 0.48
CA ASP A 80 4.81 8.23 -0.22
C ASP A 80 5.94 8.31 -1.28
N ALA A 81 6.15 7.23 -2.05
CA ALA A 81 7.18 7.17 -3.09
C ALA A 81 6.97 8.16 -4.25
N TYR A 82 5.77 8.72 -4.36
CA TYR A 82 5.37 9.66 -5.40
C TYR A 82 5.39 11.11 -4.91
N GLY A 83 5.65 11.33 -3.61
CA GLY A 83 5.64 12.64 -2.98
C GLY A 83 4.24 13.09 -2.52
N ASP A 84 3.26 12.19 -2.53
CA ASP A 84 1.90 12.46 -2.08
C ASP A 84 1.77 12.22 -0.57
N ASP A 85 0.82 12.89 0.09
CA ASP A 85 0.58 12.69 1.52
C ASP A 85 0.09 11.26 1.80
N VAL A 86 0.73 10.58 2.74
CA VAL A 86 0.47 9.15 3.01
C VAL A 86 -0.96 8.93 3.51
N ILE A 87 -1.44 9.79 4.40
CA ILE A 87 -2.75 9.63 5.04
C ILE A 87 -3.86 10.06 4.09
N GLU A 88 -3.68 11.17 3.36
CA GLU A 88 -4.63 11.59 2.32
C GLU A 88 -4.73 10.56 1.19
N THR A 89 -3.61 9.95 0.78
CA THR A 89 -3.59 8.88 -0.22
C THR A 89 -4.39 7.67 0.28
N ALA A 90 -4.18 7.24 1.52
CA ALA A 90 -4.93 6.13 2.11
C ALA A 90 -6.44 6.43 2.19
N ALA A 91 -6.82 7.64 2.60
CA ALA A 91 -8.21 8.08 2.65
C ALA A 91 -8.85 8.11 1.26
N TRP A 92 -8.13 8.62 0.25
CA TRP A 92 -8.58 8.64 -1.14
C TRP A 92 -8.85 7.23 -1.68
N ILE A 93 -8.02 6.25 -1.31
CA ILE A 93 -8.20 4.83 -1.70
C ILE A 93 -9.44 4.25 -1.03
N LEU A 94 -9.63 4.46 0.28
CA LEU A 94 -10.82 4.00 0.99
C LEU A 94 -12.10 4.55 0.35
N LYS A 95 -12.11 5.84 -0.03
CA LYS A 95 -13.27 6.49 -0.68
C LYS A 95 -13.62 5.86 -2.03
N ARG A 96 -12.64 5.29 -2.72
CA ARG A 96 -12.82 4.64 -4.02
C ARG A 96 -13.02 3.14 -3.91
N HIS A 97 -12.96 2.57 -2.70
CA HIS A 97 -13.13 1.14 -2.53
C HIS A 97 -14.53 0.71 -3.03
N PRO A 98 -14.61 -0.24 -3.98
CA PRO A 98 -15.91 -0.64 -4.50
C PRO A 98 -16.70 -1.39 -3.43
N LEU A 99 -18.02 -1.16 -3.42
CA LEU A 99 -18.96 -1.89 -2.56
C LEU A 99 -19.31 -3.27 -3.15
N ASP A 100 -19.28 -3.39 -4.48
CA ASP A 100 -19.39 -4.67 -5.17
C ASP A 100 -18.02 -5.36 -5.17
N THR A 101 -17.94 -6.54 -4.55
CA THR A 101 -16.71 -7.33 -4.52
C THR A 101 -16.55 -8.23 -5.73
N ARG A 102 -17.49 -8.20 -6.70
CA ARG A 102 -17.35 -8.98 -7.92
C ARG A 102 -16.19 -8.45 -8.78
N GLN A 103 -15.26 -9.35 -9.07
CA GLN A 103 -14.07 -9.10 -9.88
C GLN A 103 -14.42 -9.24 -11.36
N TYR A 104 -14.50 -8.11 -12.05
CA TYR A 104 -14.63 -8.05 -13.51
C TYR A 104 -13.26 -7.89 -14.14
N VAL A 105 -13.11 -8.33 -15.40
CA VAL A 105 -11.91 -8.03 -16.17
C VAL A 105 -11.87 -6.53 -16.48
N THR A 106 -10.82 -5.86 -16.03
CA THR A 106 -10.49 -4.46 -16.33
C THR A 106 -9.30 -4.42 -17.29
N ASP A 107 -9.36 -3.56 -18.30
CA ASP A 107 -8.27 -3.33 -19.26
C ASP A 107 -7.92 -1.85 -19.29
N ASN A 108 -6.78 -1.51 -18.72
CA ASN A 108 -6.31 -0.13 -18.56
C ASN A 108 -5.30 0.30 -19.64
N ARG A 109 -5.09 -0.51 -20.70
CA ARG A 109 -4.11 -0.20 -21.77
C ARG A 109 -4.45 1.07 -22.56
N SER A 110 -5.71 1.49 -22.56
CA SER A 110 -6.14 2.72 -23.23
C SER A 110 -5.99 3.98 -22.39
N ARG A 111 -5.53 3.89 -21.13
CA ARG A 111 -5.36 5.06 -20.26
C ARG A 111 -4.34 6.05 -20.84
N PRO A 112 -4.60 7.36 -20.76
CA PRO A 112 -3.72 8.36 -21.35
C PRO A 112 -2.40 8.53 -20.58
N ASP A 113 -2.36 8.17 -19.30
CA ASP A 113 -1.29 8.45 -18.35
C ASP A 113 -0.36 7.26 -18.04
N VAL A 114 -0.81 6.02 -18.28
CA VAL A 114 -0.02 4.79 -18.01
C VAL A 114 0.30 3.98 -19.27
N ASP A 115 1.46 3.35 -19.30
CA ASP A 115 1.91 2.39 -20.32
C ASP A 115 2.05 0.98 -19.72
N GLU A 116 2.25 -0.01 -20.58
CA GLU A 116 2.52 -1.39 -20.21
C GLU A 116 4.02 -1.70 -20.20
N LEU A 117 4.52 -2.17 -19.06
CA LEU A 117 5.83 -2.78 -18.93
C LEU A 117 5.68 -4.16 -18.28
N TYR A 118 5.85 -5.24 -19.05
CA TYR A 118 5.69 -6.63 -18.58
C TYR A 118 4.30 -6.93 -17.97
N ARG A 119 3.22 -6.42 -18.58
CA ARG A 119 1.84 -6.45 -18.05
C ARG A 119 1.60 -5.61 -16.80
N TRP A 120 2.60 -4.81 -16.41
CA TRP A 120 2.49 -3.91 -15.28
C TRP A 120 2.32 -2.46 -15.75
N THR A 121 1.63 -1.65 -14.95
CA THR A 121 1.41 -0.24 -15.21
C THR A 121 2.64 0.57 -14.81
N VAL A 122 3.10 1.38 -15.76
CA VAL A 122 4.13 2.39 -15.54
C VAL A 122 3.65 3.74 -16.00
N ASN A 123 4.09 4.80 -15.33
CA ASN A 123 3.77 6.16 -15.73
C ASN A 123 4.43 6.49 -17.08
N LYS A 124 3.68 7.01 -18.06
CA LYS A 124 4.22 7.30 -19.41
C LYS A 124 5.34 8.33 -19.41
N LYS A 125 5.34 9.27 -18.46
CA LYS A 125 6.31 10.37 -18.43
C LYS A 125 7.60 9.97 -17.72
N THR A 126 7.49 9.23 -16.62
CA THR A 126 8.65 8.90 -15.77
C THR A 126 9.19 7.49 -16.03
N GLY A 127 8.36 6.59 -16.54
CA GLY A 127 8.68 5.16 -16.68
C GLY A 127 8.78 4.41 -15.35
N GLU A 128 8.35 5.03 -14.24
CA GLU A 128 8.26 4.37 -12.92
C GLU A 128 6.94 3.62 -12.78
N PHE A 129 6.86 2.64 -11.89
CA PHE A 129 5.61 1.93 -11.63
C PHE A 129 4.53 2.89 -11.14
N GLU A 130 3.31 2.70 -11.63
CA GLU A 130 2.16 3.54 -11.29
C GLU A 130 1.01 2.64 -10.81
N PRO A 131 0.62 2.66 -9.53
CA PRO A 131 -0.47 1.84 -9.04
C PRO A 131 -1.80 2.40 -9.56
N LEU A 132 -2.64 1.53 -10.13
CA LEU A 132 -3.98 1.87 -10.55
C LEU A 132 -4.86 2.22 -9.33
N PRO A 133 -5.85 3.12 -9.47
CA PRO A 133 -6.88 3.34 -8.46
C PRO A 133 -7.68 2.06 -8.17
N VAL A 134 -8.13 1.84 -6.93
CA VAL A 134 -8.75 0.56 -6.51
C VAL A 134 -10.02 0.20 -7.28
N ASP A 135 -10.80 1.20 -7.71
CA ASP A 135 -12.02 1.07 -8.52
C ASP A 135 -11.75 0.81 -10.01
N GLU A 136 -10.49 0.90 -10.45
CA GLU A 136 -10.08 0.61 -11.82
C GLU A 136 -9.35 -0.75 -11.94
N ARG A 137 -9.27 -1.50 -10.84
CA ARG A 137 -8.64 -2.82 -10.77
C ARG A 137 -9.70 -3.91 -10.88
N GLY A 138 -9.39 -4.97 -11.62
CA GLY A 138 -10.19 -6.19 -11.61
C GLY A 138 -10.05 -7.00 -10.31
N ASP A 139 -9.05 -6.68 -9.48
CA ASP A 139 -8.90 -7.20 -8.13
C ASP A 139 -8.60 -6.05 -7.17
N ILE A 140 -9.40 -5.95 -6.11
CA ILE A 140 -9.26 -4.93 -5.08
C ILE A 140 -8.05 -5.16 -4.17
N PHE A 141 -7.45 -6.36 -4.20
CA PHE A 141 -6.34 -6.73 -3.34
C PHE A 141 -4.97 -6.44 -3.94
N PHE A 142 -4.47 -7.32 -4.80
CA PHE A 142 -3.03 -7.45 -5.12
C PHE A 142 -2.70 -6.98 -6.55
N GLY A 143 -3.72 -6.51 -7.27
CA GLY A 143 -3.63 -6.14 -8.68
C GLY A 143 -3.23 -4.71 -8.95
N GLN A 144 -2.66 -3.97 -7.99
CA GLN A 144 -2.45 -2.53 -8.13
C GLN A 144 -1.60 -2.14 -9.35
N PHE A 145 -0.70 -3.02 -9.80
CA PHE A 145 0.12 -2.75 -10.97
C PHE A 145 -0.34 -3.49 -12.22
N ASN A 146 -1.35 -4.36 -12.16
CA ASN A 146 -1.71 -5.18 -13.32
C ASN A 146 -2.51 -4.34 -14.33
N ILE A 147 -1.97 -4.13 -15.52
CA ILE A 147 -2.62 -3.27 -16.53
C ILE A 147 -3.92 -3.90 -17.08
N VAL A 148 -3.95 -5.23 -17.17
CA VAL A 148 -5.16 -6.01 -17.42
C VAL A 148 -5.30 -7.01 -16.29
N HIS A 149 -6.45 -7.02 -15.61
CA HIS A 149 -6.66 -7.86 -14.44
C HIS A 149 -8.12 -8.20 -14.17
N GLY A 150 -8.38 -9.18 -13.30
CA GLY A 150 -9.72 -9.65 -12.94
C GLY A 150 -10.03 -11.05 -13.47
N SER A 151 -11.27 -11.49 -13.29
CA SER A 151 -11.70 -12.86 -13.60
C SER A 151 -12.80 -12.88 -14.67
N ASN A 152 -12.72 -13.88 -15.55
CA ASN A 152 -13.78 -14.23 -16.49
C ASN A 152 -13.94 -15.77 -16.53
N PRO A 153 -15.04 -16.36 -16.00
CA PRO A 153 -16.23 -15.68 -15.46
C PRO A 153 -15.92 -14.90 -14.17
N PRO A 154 -16.73 -13.89 -13.82
CA PRO A 154 -16.49 -13.08 -12.63
C PRO A 154 -16.50 -13.91 -11.34
N THR A 155 -15.58 -13.60 -10.44
CA THR A 155 -15.46 -14.21 -9.09
C THR A 155 -15.74 -13.18 -8.01
N LEU A 156 -16.02 -13.61 -6.78
CA LEU A 156 -16.13 -12.71 -5.64
C LEU A 156 -14.75 -12.53 -4.98
N ALA A 157 -14.34 -11.29 -4.79
CA ALA A 157 -13.24 -10.94 -3.90
C ALA A 157 -13.68 -11.04 -2.44
N ASN A 158 -12.74 -11.37 -1.56
CA ASN A 158 -12.88 -11.17 -0.12
C ASN A 158 -12.92 -9.64 0.18
N PRO A 159 -13.65 -9.10 1.15
CA PRO A 159 -13.62 -7.65 1.44
C PRO A 159 -12.70 -7.25 2.62
N CYS A 160 -11.58 -7.93 2.85
CA CYS A 160 -10.76 -7.70 4.06
C CYS A 160 -9.84 -6.46 4.02
N ASN A 161 -9.66 -5.83 2.86
CA ASN A 161 -8.82 -4.65 2.60
C ASN A 161 -9.46 -3.31 3.00
N PHE A 162 -10.74 -3.28 3.38
CA PHE A 162 -11.41 -2.06 3.82
C PHE A 162 -11.54 -1.98 5.34
N THR A 163 -12.19 -2.99 5.93
CA THR A 163 -12.69 -2.91 7.32
C THR A 163 -11.58 -2.70 8.33
N MET A 164 -10.53 -3.51 8.30
CA MET A 164 -9.47 -3.42 9.30
C MET A 164 -8.65 -2.12 9.18
N PRO A 165 -8.13 -1.74 7.99
CA PRO A 165 -7.38 -0.49 7.86
C PRO A 165 -8.18 0.75 8.27
N TYR A 166 -9.47 0.79 7.91
CA TYR A 166 -10.37 1.88 8.30
C TYR A 166 -10.49 2.00 9.83
N TRP A 167 -10.84 0.90 10.51
CA TRP A 167 -11.03 0.94 11.97
C TRP A 167 -9.72 1.18 12.73
N LEU A 168 -8.60 0.66 12.22
CA LEU A 168 -7.29 0.89 12.79
C LEU A 168 -6.88 2.37 12.69
N ALA A 169 -7.07 2.98 11.52
CA ALA A 169 -6.80 4.40 11.32
C ALA A 169 -7.66 5.29 12.23
N ARG A 170 -8.93 4.92 12.43
CA ARG A 170 -9.84 5.60 13.37
C ARG A 170 -9.41 5.44 14.83
N TYR A 171 -9.05 4.22 15.23
CA TYR A 171 -8.56 3.93 16.59
C TYR A 171 -7.34 4.78 16.94
N HIS A 172 -6.40 4.93 16.00
CA HIS A 172 -5.18 5.73 16.15
C HIS A 172 -5.38 7.23 15.86
N GLY A 173 -6.60 7.68 15.58
CA GLY A 173 -6.91 9.08 15.31
C GLY A 173 -6.32 9.66 14.02
N LEU A 174 -5.91 8.79 13.08
CA LEU A 174 -5.45 9.19 11.73
C LEU A 174 -6.62 9.65 10.85
N LEU A 175 -7.83 9.16 11.10
CA LEU A 175 -9.07 9.59 10.47
C LEU A 175 -10.02 10.19 11.53
N SER A 176 -10.74 11.26 11.19
CA SER A 176 -11.69 11.92 12.10
C SER A 176 -13.10 11.32 12.05
N ASP A 177 -13.86 11.58 13.12
CA ASP A 177 -15.25 11.12 13.31
C ASP A 177 -16.31 12.14 12.83
N ASP A 178 -15.89 13.36 12.50
CA ASP A 178 -16.78 14.50 12.20
C ASP A 178 -17.35 14.49 10.78
N GLY A 179 -16.98 13.52 9.96
CA GLY A 179 -17.40 13.45 8.55
C GLY A 179 -16.82 14.58 7.69
N THR A 180 -15.87 15.34 8.24
CA THR A 180 -15.08 16.33 7.51
C THR A 180 -13.68 15.77 7.36
N ASP A 181 -13.52 14.83 6.42
CA ASP A 181 -12.26 14.15 6.15
C ASP A 181 -11.19 15.16 5.69
N THR A 182 -10.51 15.78 6.65
CA THR A 182 -9.19 16.39 6.47
C THR A 182 -8.34 15.85 7.60
N PRO A 183 -7.57 14.77 7.35
CA PRO A 183 -6.82 14.11 8.40
C PRO A 183 -5.66 15.02 8.84
N ALA A 184 -5.74 15.56 10.05
CA ALA A 184 -4.60 16.18 10.70
C ALA A 184 -3.79 15.08 11.41
N PHE A 185 -2.53 14.88 11.00
CA PHE A 185 -1.59 14.01 11.70
C PHE A 185 -1.42 14.49 13.15
N LYS A 186 -1.84 13.67 14.13
CA LYS A 186 -1.77 13.99 15.56
C LYS A 186 -0.48 13.50 16.25
N GLY A 187 0.53 13.12 15.47
CA GLY A 187 1.75 12.49 15.97
C GLY A 187 1.63 10.97 16.05
N VAL A 188 2.71 10.31 16.47
CA VAL A 188 2.73 8.88 16.76
C VAL A 188 1.92 8.65 18.04
N PRO A 189 0.78 7.93 18.01
CA PRO A 189 0.05 7.62 19.21
C PRO A 189 0.91 6.71 20.11
N ASP A 190 0.83 6.92 21.42
CA ASP A 190 1.40 6.00 22.38
C ASP A 190 0.69 4.64 22.22
N LEU A 191 1.45 3.65 21.76
CA LEU A 191 0.95 2.29 21.52
C LEU A 191 0.89 1.45 22.80
N THR A 192 1.35 2.00 23.93
CA THR A 192 1.23 1.33 25.24
C THR A 192 -0.20 1.49 25.78
N VAL A 193 -0.85 0.36 26.07
CA VAL A 193 -2.20 0.29 26.69
C VAL A 193 -2.08 0.25 28.20
#